data_AF-A0A7W0Y5E0-F1
#
_entry.id   AF-A0A7W0Y5E0-F1
#
_cell.length_a   1.000
_cell.length_b   1.000
_cell.length_c   1.000
_cell.angle_alpha   90.00
_cell.angle_beta   90.00
_cell.angle_gamma   90.00
#
_symmetry.space_group_name_H-M   'P 1'
#
loop_
_entity.id
_entity.type
_entity.pdbx_description
1 polymer ?
#
loop_
_entity_poly.entity_id
_entity_poly.type
_entity_poly.pdbx_seq_one_letter_code
_entity_poly.pdbx_strand_id
1 'polypeptide(L)' 'NSTTGWAPTEEILAHIDATLARGPYLLGAQFSTADILFGSTFALFKGSPLLPDDPVREAYVERLVSRPAYVRALARDQG' A
#
# COMPACT_ATOMS: atom_id res chain seq x y z
N ASN A 1 -10.51 11.89 -14.94
CA ASN A 1 -11.88 11.36 -14.97
C ASN A 1 -12.31 11.09 -13.53
N SER A 2 -12.70 12.14 -12.79
CA SER A 2 -13.04 12.02 -11.38
C SER A 2 -14.47 11.50 -11.24
N THR A 3 -14.61 10.30 -10.65
CA THR A 3 -15.90 9.73 -10.31
C THR A 3 -16.46 10.49 -9.11
N THR A 4 -17.33 11.45 -9.41
CA THR A 4 -18.22 12.24 -8.55
C THR A 4 -18.12 11.94 -7.03
N GLY A 5 -17.35 12.75 -6.30
CA GLY A 5 -17.30 12.76 -4.82
C GLY A 5 -16.00 12.24 -4.17
N TRP A 6 -15.13 11.57 -4.92
CA TRP A 6 -13.83 11.12 -4.44
C TRP A 6 -12.71 12.08 -4.85
N ALA A 7 -11.72 12.26 -3.98
CA ALA A 7 -10.49 12.96 -4.34
C ALA A 7 -9.84 12.27 -5.56
N PRO A 8 -9.21 13.02 -6.48
CA PRO A 8 -8.42 12.42 -7.55
C PRO A 8 -7.41 11.42 -7.01
N THR A 9 -7.18 10.34 -7.73
CA THR A 9 -6.26 9.28 -7.32
C THR A 9 -4.88 9.82 -6.97
N GLU A 10 -4.40 10.80 -7.72
CA GLU A 10 -3.11 11.46 -7.51
C GLU A 10 -3.04 12.18 -6.16
N GLU A 11 -4.13 12.81 -5.73
CA GLU A 11 -4.22 13.47 -4.42
C GLU A 11 -4.21 12.44 -3.27
N ILE A 12 -4.92 11.32 -3.46
CA ILE A 12 -4.94 10.22 -2.49
C ILE A 12 -3.53 9.62 -2.35
N LEU A 13 -2.85 9.36 -3.47
CA LEU A 13 -1.48 8.83 -3.46
C LEU A 13 -0.52 9.82 -2.79
N ALA A 14 -0.60 11.10 -3.11
CA ALA A 14 0.23 12.12 -2.46
C ALA A 14 0.00 12.18 -0.94
N HIS A 15 -1.24 12.03 -0.49
CA HIS A 15 -1.57 11.98 0.94
C HIS A 15 -0.99 10.73 1.62
N ILE A 16 -1.07 9.58 0.97
CA ILE A 16 -0.50 8.32 1.44
C ILE A 16 1.03 8.42 1.54
N ASP A 17 1.68 8.94 0.50
CA ASP A 17 3.14 9.10 0.44
C ASP A 17 3.62 10.03 1.54
N ALA A 18 2.94 11.17 1.74
CA ALA A 18 3.24 12.09 2.83
C ALA A 18 3.04 11.44 4.21
N THR A 19 2.07 10.54 4.36
CA THR A 19 1.81 9.82 5.61
C THR A 19 2.89 8.78 5.90
N LEU A 20 3.25 7.99 4.90
CA LEU A 20 4.31 6.97 5.00
C LEU A 20 5.71 7.58 5.13
N ALA A 21 5.91 8.82 4.66
CA ALA A 21 7.14 9.56 4.93
C ALA A 21 7.34 9.89 6.42
N ARG A 22 6.26 9.95 7.21
CA ARG A 22 6.31 10.24 8.65
C ARG A 22 6.37 9.00 9.54
N GLY A 23 6.07 7.82 9.00
CA GLY A 23 5.95 6.61 9.80
C GLY A 23 5.85 5.33 8.97
N PRO A 24 6.11 4.16 9.59
CA PRO A 24 6.22 2.90 8.86
C PRO A 24 4.88 2.35 8.33
N TYR A 25 3.74 2.84 8.84
CA TYR A 25 2.40 2.36 8.52
C TYR A 25 1.41 3.52 8.38
N LEU A 26 0.25 3.26 7.78
CA LEU A 26 -0.76 4.29 7.48
C LEU A 26 -1.33 4.97 8.72
N LEU A 27 -1.37 4.27 9.86
CA LEU A 27 -1.79 4.81 11.15
C LEU A 27 -0.61 5.15 12.08
N GLY A 28 0.60 5.32 11.52
CA GLY A 28 1.79 5.69 12.26
C GLY A 28 2.69 4.49 12.57
N ALA A 29 2.99 4.26 13.86
CA ALA A 29 4.01 3.30 14.26
C ALA A 29 3.53 1.83 14.28
N GLN A 30 2.22 1.59 14.35
CA GLN A 30 1.66 0.24 14.48
C GLN A 30 0.96 -0.21 13.20
N PHE A 31 1.20 -1.46 12.83
CA PHE A 31 0.50 -2.12 11.73
C PHE A 31 -0.97 -2.34 12.07
N SER A 32 -1.84 -2.12 11.08
CA SER A 32 -3.29 -2.14 11.22
C SER A 32 -3.99 -2.77 10.02
N THR A 33 -5.31 -2.89 10.09
CA THR A 33 -6.12 -3.36 8.95
C THR A 33 -6.00 -2.44 7.73
N ALA A 34 -5.77 -1.13 7.93
CA ALA A 34 -5.53 -0.22 6.81
C ALA A 34 -4.33 -0.69 5.97
N ASP A 35 -3.28 -1.18 6.63
CA ASP A 35 -2.08 -1.63 5.95
C ASP A 35 -2.28 -2.94 5.19
N ILE A 36 -3.21 -3.79 5.65
CA ILE A 36 -3.61 -5.00 4.90
C ILE A 36 -4.26 -4.58 3.58
N LEU A 37 -5.24 -3.68 3.64
CA LEU A 37 -6.03 -3.28 2.47
C LEU A 37 -5.22 -2.53 1.43
N PHE A 38 -4.54 -1.46 1.84
CA PHE A 38 -3.76 -0.63 0.93
C PHE A 38 -2.43 -1.30 0.56
N GLY A 39 -1.79 -1.99 1.50
CA GLY A 39 -0.53 -2.67 1.26
C GLY A 39 -0.65 -3.82 0.26
N SER A 40 -1.67 -4.66 0.38
CA SER A 40 -1.92 -5.72 -0.60
C SER A 40 -2.28 -5.16 -1.97
N THR A 41 -3.06 -4.07 -2.00
CA THR A 41 -3.42 -3.38 -3.25
C THR A 41 -2.17 -2.86 -3.95
N PHE A 42 -1.29 -2.15 -3.25
CA PHE A 42 -0.05 -1.67 -3.85
C PHE A 42 0.91 -2.80 -4.26
N ALA A 43 0.96 -3.89 -3.49
CA ALA A 43 1.74 -5.07 -3.87
C ALA A 43 1.23 -5.70 -5.18
N LEU A 44 -0.10 -5.79 -5.35
CA LEU A 44 -0.73 -6.33 -6.55
C LEU A 44 -0.47 -5.46 -7.79
N PHE A 45 -0.48 -4.14 -7.63
CA PHE A 45 -0.26 -3.18 -8.71
C PHE A 45 1.22 -2.79 -8.91
N LYS A 46 2.17 -3.44 -8.22
CA LYS A 46 3.60 -3.14 -8.36
C LYS A 46 4.04 -3.31 -9.82
N GLY A 47 4.65 -2.26 -10.39
CA GLY A 47 5.09 -2.22 -11.79
C GLY A 47 3.95 -2.01 -12.81
N SER A 48 2.72 -1.82 -12.36
CA SER A 48 1.60 -1.44 -13.22
C SER A 48 1.70 0.03 -13.62
N PRO A 49 1.42 0.40 -14.88
CA PRO A 49 1.36 1.82 -15.29
C PRO A 49 0.25 2.62 -14.60
N LEU A 50 -0.69 1.94 -13.91
CA LEU A 50 -1.77 2.58 -13.15
C LEU A 50 -1.32 3.08 -11.77
N LEU A 51 -0.18 2.61 -11.27
CA LEU A 51 0.37 3.01 -9.98
C LEU A 51 1.77 3.60 -10.21
N PRO A 52 1.92 4.93 -10.20
CA PRO A 52 3.23 5.57 -10.38
C PRO A 52 4.23 5.04 -9.35
N ASP A 53 5.48 4.80 -9.75
CA ASP A 53 6.52 4.36 -8.82
C ASP A 53 6.85 5.47 -7.81
N ASP A 54 7.08 5.07 -6.56
CA ASP A 54 7.53 5.96 -5.49
C ASP A 54 8.31 5.15 -4.43
N PRO A 55 9.51 5.61 -4.03
CA PRO A 55 10.37 4.86 -3.13
C PRO A 55 9.79 4.69 -1.71
N VAL A 56 8.95 5.62 -1.25
CA VAL A 56 8.28 5.51 0.07
C VAL A 56 7.25 4.39 0.03
N ARG A 57 6.45 4.31 -1.04
CA ARG A 57 5.50 3.21 -1.24
C ARG A 57 6.20 1.87 -1.46
N GLU A 58 7.30 1.84 -2.18
CA GLU A 58 8.10 0.63 -2.37
C GLU A 58 8.61 0.07 -1.04
N ALA A 59 9.23 0.90 -0.21
CA ALA A 59 9.73 0.50 1.11
C ALA A 59 8.58 0.05 2.04
N TYR A 60 7.41 0.69 1.93
CA TYR A 60 6.21 0.27 2.64
C TYR A 60 5.72 -1.11 2.18
N VAL A 61 5.59 -1.34 0.88
CA VAL A 61 5.19 -2.65 0.31
C VAL A 61 6.20 -3.73 0.71
N GLU A 62 7.49 -3.46 0.60
CA GLU A 62 8.56 -4.41 0.99
C GLU A 62 8.40 -4.85 2.45
N ARG A 63 8.23 -3.89 3.36
CA ARG A 63 7.99 -4.18 4.78
C ARG A 63 6.79 -5.10 5.01
N LEU A 64 5.73 -4.96 4.21
CA LEU A 64 4.52 -5.76 4.36
C LEU A 64 4.66 -7.16 3.79
N VAL A 65 5.23 -7.30 2.60
CA VAL A 65 5.38 -8.61 1.94
C VAL A 65 6.38 -9.50 2.65
N SER A 66 7.38 -8.91 3.33
CA SER A 66 8.33 -9.65 4.17
C SER A 66 7.72 -10.18 5.49
N ARG A 67 6.48 -9.80 5.85
CA ARG A 67 5.86 -10.29 7.09
C ARG A 67 5.54 -11.78 6.98
N PRO A 68 5.88 -12.61 7.99
CA PRO A 68 5.51 -14.03 7.99
C PRO A 68 4.01 -14.29 7.82
N ALA A 69 3.16 -13.38 8.32
CA ALA A 69 1.71 -13.47 8.14
C ALA A 69 1.27 -13.29 6.68
N TYR A 70 1.92 -12.38 5.93
CA TYR A 70 1.65 -12.18 4.51
C TYR A 70 2.04 -13.42 3.71
N VAL A 71 3.26 -13.95 3.95
CA VAL A 71 3.75 -15.18 3.29
C VAL A 71 2.80 -16.36 3.54
N ARG A 72 2.34 -16.54 4.79
CA ARG A 72 1.36 -17.58 5.11
C ARG A 72 0.01 -17.39 4.43
N ALA A 73 -0.45 -16.15 4.27
CA ALA A 73 -1.70 -15.85 3.58
C ALA A 73 -1.59 -16.19 2.09
N LEU A 74 -0.50 -15.77 1.44
CA LEU A 74 -0.24 -16.07 0.03
C LEU A 74 -0.14 -17.58 -0.23
N ALA A 75 0.54 -18.32 0.64
CA ALA A 75 0.64 -19.78 0.53
C ALA A 75 -0.73 -20.50 0.60
N ARG A 76 -1.74 -19.89 1.24
CA ARG A 76 -3.10 -20.43 1.31
C ARG A 76 -3.96 -20.07 0.09
N ASP A 77 -3.67 -18.96 -0.56
CA ASP A 77 -4.40 -18.49 -1.75
C ASP A 77 -3.99 -19.28 -3.01
N GLN A 78 -2.81 -19.92 -2.99
CA GLN A 78 -2.26 -20.72 -4.07
C GLN A 78 -2.61 -22.21 -4.01
N GLY A 79 -3.47 -22.63 -3.08
CA GLY A 79 -3.92 -24.03 -2.89
C GLY A 79 -5.42 -24.17 -3.11
#